data_AF-A0A945QKB3-F1
#
_entry.id   AF-A0A945QKB3-F1
#
_cell.length_a   1.000
_cell.length_b   1.000
_cell.length_c   1.000
_cell.angle_alpha   90.00
_cell.angle_beta   90.00
_cell.angle_gamma   90.00
#
_symmetry.space_group_name_H-M   'P 1'
#
loop_
_entity.id
_entity.type
_entity.pdbx_description
1 polymer ?
#
loop_
_entity_poly.entity_id
_entity_poly.type
_entity_poly.pdbx_seq_one_letter_code
_entity_poly.pdbx_strand_id
1 'polypeptide(L)'
;MKFTLSWLKDHLETEAGLGEICDTLTAIGLELEGVEDKAAGLEPFTVGYVIEAKPHPDADRLRVCRVATAEGEVQGVCGAPNARTGMKGVFAPAGVTVPGTGVELTSATIRGVDSNGMLCSEREMGLSDEHDGIIELPEDAPVGASFAAIAGLDDPVVDVAITPNRQDCTGVHGIARDLAA
;
A
#
# COMPACT_ATOMS: atom_id res chain seq x y z
N MET A 1 -20.42 10.44 -2.39
CA MET A 1 -19.60 10.79 -3.57
C MET A 1 -18.17 10.72 -3.11
N LYS A 2 -17.39 9.83 -3.73
CA LYS A 2 -16.01 9.57 -3.32
C LYS A 2 -15.03 10.28 -4.24
N PHE A 3 -14.03 10.93 -3.65
CA PHE A 3 -12.91 11.54 -4.36
C PHE A 3 -11.66 11.47 -3.50
N THR A 4 -10.49 11.57 -4.12
CA THR A 4 -9.23 11.62 -3.39
C THR A 4 -8.78 13.05 -3.17
N LEU A 5 -7.93 13.27 -2.15
CA LEU A 5 -7.46 14.61 -1.83
C LEU A 5 -6.60 15.20 -2.96
N SER A 6 -5.72 14.39 -3.58
CA SER A 6 -4.92 14.88 -4.71
C SER A 6 -5.81 15.30 -5.88
N TRP A 7 -6.82 14.50 -6.22
CA TRP A 7 -7.74 14.82 -7.30
C TRP A 7 -8.57 16.08 -7.03
N LEU A 8 -8.94 16.32 -5.76
CA LEU A 8 -9.56 17.59 -5.38
C LEU A 8 -8.61 18.77 -5.63
N LYS A 9 -7.33 18.64 -5.24
CA LYS A 9 -6.31 19.69 -5.39
C LYS A 9 -5.95 19.99 -6.85
N ASP A 10 -6.15 19.05 -7.77
CA ASP A 10 -6.07 19.33 -9.21
C ASP A 10 -7.10 20.38 -9.68
N HIS A 11 -8.19 20.53 -8.92
CA HIS A 11 -9.29 21.47 -9.21
C HIS A 11 -9.39 22.64 -8.21
N LEU A 12 -8.61 22.61 -7.11
CA LEU A 12 -8.68 23.57 -6.01
C LEU A 12 -7.28 23.97 -5.57
N GLU A 13 -6.91 25.23 -5.83
CA GLU A 13 -5.66 25.81 -5.33
C GLU A 13 -5.81 26.14 -3.84
N THR A 14 -5.20 25.33 -2.97
CA THR A 14 -5.27 25.50 -1.52
C THR A 14 -4.10 24.83 -0.77
N GLU A 15 -3.68 25.46 0.32
CA GLU A 15 -2.74 24.89 1.30
C GLU A 15 -3.45 24.12 2.42
N ALA A 16 -4.79 24.10 2.42
CA ALA A 16 -5.58 23.42 3.45
C ALA A 16 -5.23 21.92 3.52
N GLY A 17 -5.15 21.43 4.76
CA GLY A 17 -4.98 20.02 5.06
C GLY A 17 -6.31 19.25 4.95
N LEU A 18 -6.24 17.91 4.99
CA LEU A 18 -7.41 17.04 4.92
C LEU A 18 -8.47 17.40 5.97
N GLY A 19 -8.06 17.64 7.23
CA GLY A 19 -8.98 17.98 8.31
C GLY A 19 -9.75 19.27 8.06
N GLU A 20 -9.06 20.32 7.63
CA GLU A 20 -9.68 21.61 7.32
C GLU A 20 -10.66 21.51 6.14
N ILE A 21 -10.30 20.75 5.10
CA ILE A 21 -11.19 20.46 3.98
C ILE A 21 -12.45 19.73 4.46
N CYS A 22 -12.28 18.68 5.26
CA CYS A 22 -13.39 17.89 5.83
C CYS A 22 -14.34 18.75 6.70
N ASP A 23 -13.79 19.57 7.58
CA ASP A 23 -14.56 20.48 8.43
C ASP A 23 -15.32 21.50 7.58
N THR A 24 -14.68 22.05 6.55
CA THR A 24 -15.28 23.03 5.64
C THR A 24 -16.42 22.41 4.84
N LEU A 25 -16.23 21.21 4.27
CA LEU A 25 -17.27 20.46 3.55
C LEU A 25 -18.54 20.34 4.41
N THR A 26 -18.38 19.92 5.66
CA THR A 26 -19.51 19.80 6.59
C THR A 26 -20.16 21.16 6.85
N ALA A 27 -19.38 22.22 7.05
CA ALA A 27 -19.88 23.57 7.30
C ALA A 27 -20.68 24.15 6.12
N ILE A 28 -20.35 23.80 4.88
CA ILE A 28 -21.06 24.22 3.66
C ILE A 28 -22.22 23.29 3.26
N GLY A 29 -22.54 22.31 4.12
CA GLY A 29 -23.67 21.40 3.95
C GLY A 29 -23.39 20.18 3.06
N LEU A 30 -22.11 19.86 2.82
CA LEU A 30 -21.66 18.59 2.23
C LEU A 30 -21.21 17.66 3.36
N GLU A 31 -22.16 16.92 3.94
CA GLU A 31 -21.92 16.05 5.08
C GLU A 31 -20.98 14.90 4.72
N LEU A 32 -19.99 14.64 5.59
CA LEU A 32 -19.07 13.52 5.42
C LEU A 32 -19.75 12.20 5.81
N GLU A 33 -19.67 11.22 4.91
CA GLU A 33 -19.99 9.82 5.24
C GLU A 33 -18.75 9.09 5.80
N GLY A 34 -17.56 9.52 5.40
CA GLY A 34 -16.32 8.96 5.93
C GLY A 34 -15.07 9.49 5.24
N VAL A 35 -13.93 9.17 5.87
CA VAL A 35 -12.60 9.37 5.30
C VAL A 35 -11.86 8.04 5.44
N GLU A 36 -11.38 7.50 4.33
CA GLU A 36 -10.68 6.23 4.26
C GLU A 36 -9.20 6.50 3.95
N ASP A 37 -8.33 6.22 4.92
CA ASP A 37 -6.89 6.17 4.72
C ASP A 37 -6.48 4.73 4.38
N LYS A 38 -6.19 4.50 3.10
CA LYS A 38 -5.77 3.18 2.61
C LYS A 38 -4.33 2.83 2.98
N ALA A 39 -3.50 3.81 3.32
CA ALA A 39 -2.12 3.59 3.72
C ALA A 39 -2.00 3.10 5.17
N ALA A 40 -2.95 3.42 6.04
CA ALA A 40 -2.92 3.01 7.46
C ALA A 40 -2.77 1.49 7.65
N GLY A 41 -3.42 0.68 6.80
CA GLY A 41 -3.29 -0.79 6.82
C GLY A 41 -2.01 -1.32 6.18
N LEU A 42 -1.24 -0.45 5.53
CA LEU A 42 -0.07 -0.79 4.73
C LEU A 42 1.24 -0.23 5.31
N GLU A 43 1.20 0.49 6.44
CA GLU A 43 2.38 1.08 7.09
C GLU A 43 3.57 0.11 7.29
N PRO A 44 3.37 -1.16 7.70
CA PRO A 44 4.48 -2.07 7.93
C PRO A 44 5.13 -2.61 6.65
N PHE A 45 4.50 -2.40 5.49
CA PHE A 45 4.93 -2.95 4.21
C PHE A 45 5.84 -1.95 3.50
N THR A 46 7.08 -2.34 3.27
CA THR A 46 8.12 -1.45 2.75
C THR A 46 8.82 -2.05 1.54
N VAL A 47 9.57 -1.22 0.82
CA VAL A 47 10.40 -1.68 -0.29
C VAL A 47 11.56 -2.53 0.25
N GLY A 48 11.62 -3.80 -0.13
CA GLY A 48 12.75 -4.69 0.11
C GLY A 48 13.59 -4.90 -1.14
N TYR A 49 14.91 -4.98 -0.99
CA TYR A 49 15.84 -5.31 -2.09
C TYR A 49 16.44 -6.70 -1.91
N VAL A 50 16.26 -7.57 -2.89
CA VAL A 50 16.79 -8.94 -2.89
C VAL A 50 18.29 -8.91 -3.23
N ILE A 51 19.12 -8.90 -2.19
CA ILE A 51 20.59 -8.95 -2.29
C ILE A 51 21.02 -10.24 -2.95
N GLU A 52 20.38 -11.35 -2.60
CA GLU A 52 20.73 -12.68 -3.10
C GLU A 52 19.52 -13.60 -3.03
N ALA A 53 19.24 -14.33 -4.12
CA ALA A 53 18.26 -15.42 -4.14
C ALA A 53 18.94 -16.72 -4.58
N LYS A 54 18.99 -17.71 -3.69
CA LYS A 54 19.59 -19.03 -3.94
C LYS A 54 18.52 -20.14 -3.89
N PRO A 55 18.66 -21.23 -4.65
CA PRO A 55 17.82 -22.42 -4.48
C PRO A 55 17.86 -22.92 -3.03
N HIS A 56 16.72 -23.35 -2.50
CA HIS A 56 16.66 -23.93 -1.16
C HIS A 56 17.32 -25.31 -1.14
N PRO A 57 18.17 -25.64 -0.15
CA PRO A 57 18.92 -26.90 -0.11
C PRO A 57 18.01 -28.14 -0.10
N ASP A 58 16.89 -28.05 0.62
CA ASP A 58 15.93 -29.16 0.79
C ASP A 58 14.58 -28.93 0.07
N ALA A 59 14.49 -28.06 -0.94
CA ALA A 59 13.25 -27.82 -1.70
C ALA A 59 13.46 -27.26 -3.11
N ASP A 60 12.95 -27.97 -4.13
CA ASP A 60 13.15 -27.60 -5.54
C ASP A 60 12.43 -26.32 -5.98
N ARG A 61 11.33 -25.96 -5.30
CA ARG A 61 10.46 -24.82 -5.65
C ARG A 61 10.65 -23.60 -4.76
N LEU A 62 11.52 -23.69 -3.75
CA LEU A 62 11.74 -22.59 -2.81
C LEU A 62 13.11 -21.96 -3.06
N ARG A 63 13.20 -20.67 -2.75
CA ARG A 63 14.42 -19.89 -2.79
C ARG A 63 14.67 -19.28 -1.42
N VAL A 64 15.91 -19.31 -0.98
CA VAL A 64 16.37 -18.57 0.19
C VAL A 64 16.83 -17.19 -0.30
N CYS A 65 16.13 -16.16 0.15
CA CYS A 65 16.36 -14.78 -0.23
C CYS A 65 16.97 -14.02 0.95
N ARG A 66 18.06 -13.29 0.69
CA ARG A 66 18.56 -12.23 1.58
C ARG A 66 18.03 -10.90 1.07
N VAL A 67 17.27 -10.20 1.91
CA VAL A 67 16.55 -8.99 1.56
C VAL A 67 17.07 -7.85 2.42
N ALA A 68 17.52 -6.76 1.81
CA ALA A 68 17.79 -5.50 2.51
C ALA A 68 16.46 -4.78 2.75
N THR A 69 16.26 -4.31 3.99
CA THR A 69 15.08 -3.57 4.44
C THR A 69 15.51 -2.27 5.14
N ALA A 70 14.56 -1.49 5.66
CA ALA A 70 14.85 -0.32 6.49
C ALA A 70 15.61 -0.67 7.78
N GLU A 71 15.39 -1.87 8.33
CA GLU A 71 15.90 -2.31 9.64
C GLU A 71 17.17 -3.15 9.53
N GLY A 72 17.58 -3.52 8.31
CA GLY A 72 18.78 -4.29 8.04
C GLY A 72 18.55 -5.42 7.05
N GLU A 73 19.47 -6.38 7.04
CA GLU A 73 19.35 -7.56 6.19
C GLU A 73 18.51 -8.65 6.88
N VAL A 74 17.53 -9.17 6.16
CA VAL A 74 16.63 -10.23 6.63
C VAL A 74 16.70 -11.42 5.68
N GLN A 75 16.68 -12.62 6.24
CA GLN A 75 16.52 -13.85 5.46
C GLN A 75 15.05 -14.25 5.40
N GLY A 76 14.57 -14.55 4.20
CA GLY A 76 13.22 -15.06 3.96
C GLY A 76 13.24 -16.19 2.94
N VAL A 77 12.32 -17.15 3.07
CA VAL A 77 12.10 -18.20 2.08
C VAL A 77 10.95 -17.78 1.17
N CYS A 78 11.21 -17.69 -0.13
CA CYS A 78 10.22 -17.29 -1.13
C CYS A 78 9.95 -18.44 -2.10
N GLY A 79 8.67 -18.72 -2.36
CA GLY A 79 8.24 -19.72 -3.34
C GLY A 79 7.91 -19.15 -4.72
N ALA A 80 7.92 -17.83 -4.87
CA ALA A 80 7.50 -17.19 -6.11
C ALA A 80 8.53 -17.40 -7.24
N PRO A 81 8.09 -17.72 -8.47
CA PRO A 81 8.98 -18.04 -9.57
C PRO A 81 9.83 -16.84 -10.02
N ASN A 82 9.36 -15.62 -9.80
CA ASN A 82 10.02 -14.37 -10.18
C ASN A 82 11.01 -13.83 -9.14
N ALA A 83 11.15 -14.47 -7.97
CA ALA A 83 12.11 -14.07 -6.92
C ALA A 83 13.56 -14.26 -7.38
N ARG A 84 14.30 -13.16 -7.55
CA ARG A 84 15.68 -13.15 -8.08
C ARG A 84 16.57 -12.09 -7.45
N THR A 85 17.87 -12.34 -7.46
CA THR A 85 18.90 -11.35 -7.08
C THR A 85 18.74 -10.07 -7.89
N GLY A 86 18.81 -8.92 -7.21
CA GLY A 86 18.68 -7.59 -7.81
C GLY A 86 17.24 -7.05 -7.86
N MET A 87 16.24 -7.86 -7.52
CA MET A 87 14.84 -7.46 -7.53
C MET A 87 14.51 -6.52 -6.36
N LYS A 88 13.65 -5.53 -6.62
CA LYS A 88 12.93 -4.79 -5.56
C LYS A 88 11.50 -5.28 -5.50
N GLY A 89 10.99 -5.49 -4.30
CA GLY A 89 9.62 -5.95 -4.09
C GLY A 89 9.06 -5.45 -2.77
N VAL A 90 7.81 -5.81 -2.49
CA VAL A 90 7.14 -5.44 -1.24
C VAL A 90 7.54 -6.44 -0.17
N PHE A 91 8.15 -5.94 0.91
CA PHE A 91 8.59 -6.73 2.05
C PHE A 91 7.64 -6.53 3.23
N ALA A 92 7.21 -7.66 3.79
CA ALA A 92 6.45 -7.75 5.03
C ALA A 92 7.34 -8.36 6.13
N PRO A 93 7.62 -7.64 7.23
CA PRO A 93 8.38 -8.18 8.36
C PRO A 93 7.55 -9.21 9.14
N ALA A 94 8.20 -10.03 9.97
CA ALA A 94 7.49 -10.86 10.93
C ALA A 94 6.73 -10.00 11.95
N GLY A 95 5.56 -10.47 12.40
CA GLY A 95 4.67 -9.80 13.36
C GLY A 95 3.58 -8.94 12.73
N VAL A 96 3.49 -8.88 11.39
CA VAL A 96 2.46 -8.10 10.69
C VAL A 96 1.38 -9.00 10.11
N THR A 97 0.16 -8.48 10.01
CA THR A 97 -0.96 -9.16 9.36
C THR A 97 -1.03 -8.80 7.88
N VAL A 98 -1.01 -9.80 7.01
CA VAL A 98 -1.10 -9.64 5.56
C VAL A 98 -2.54 -9.27 5.17
N PRO A 99 -2.79 -8.12 4.53
CA PRO A 99 -4.15 -7.58 4.37
C PRO A 99 -5.06 -8.47 3.52
N GLY A 100 -4.56 -9.06 2.43
CA GLY A 100 -5.37 -9.86 1.52
C GLY A 100 -5.72 -11.27 2.02
N THR A 101 -4.96 -11.81 2.98
CA THR A 101 -5.17 -13.16 3.51
C THR A 101 -5.60 -13.17 4.97
N GLY A 102 -5.40 -12.09 5.72
CA GLY A 102 -5.63 -12.00 7.15
C GLY A 102 -4.65 -12.83 8.00
N VAL A 103 -3.56 -13.33 7.39
CA VAL A 103 -2.57 -14.18 8.07
C VAL A 103 -1.55 -13.30 8.79
N GLU A 104 -1.34 -13.56 10.07
CA GLU A 104 -0.25 -12.97 10.85
C GLU A 104 1.08 -13.68 10.51
N LEU A 105 2.07 -12.91 10.06
CA LEU A 105 3.39 -13.44 9.77
C LEU A 105 4.14 -13.73 11.07
N THR A 106 4.66 -14.93 11.19
CA THR A 106 5.51 -15.33 12.32
C THR A 106 6.87 -15.77 11.79
N SER A 107 7.92 -15.55 12.57
CA SER A 107 9.23 -16.15 12.28
C SER A 107 9.09 -17.67 12.27
N ALA A 108 9.46 -18.30 11.16
CA ALA A 108 9.29 -19.74 10.97
C ALA A 108 10.54 -20.37 10.36
N THR A 109 10.85 -21.60 10.77
CA THR A 109 11.89 -22.40 10.14
C THR A 109 11.25 -23.31 9.09
N ILE A 110 11.51 -23.03 7.81
CA ILE A 110 10.99 -23.80 6.68
C ILE A 110 12.08 -24.78 6.26
N ARG A 111 11.86 -26.08 6.50
CA ARG A 111 12.79 -27.15 6.11
C ARG A 111 14.24 -26.88 6.53
N GLY A 112 14.44 -26.39 7.75
CA GLY A 112 15.76 -26.12 8.33
C GLY A 112 16.35 -24.75 8.00
N VAL A 113 15.65 -23.90 7.25
CA VAL A 113 16.05 -22.52 6.95
C VAL A 113 15.10 -21.53 7.61
N ASP A 114 15.65 -20.58 8.36
CA ASP A 114 14.85 -19.54 9.02
C ASP A 114 14.32 -18.52 8.01
N SER A 115 13.04 -18.17 8.16
CA SER A 115 12.33 -17.16 7.38
C SER A 115 11.75 -16.12 8.34
N ASN A 116 12.27 -14.89 8.26
CA ASN A 116 11.95 -13.77 9.16
C ASN A 116 11.22 -12.64 8.42
N GLY A 117 10.36 -12.99 7.48
CA GLY A 117 9.61 -12.06 6.66
C GLY A 117 9.18 -12.71 5.35
N MET A 118 8.49 -11.94 4.54
CA MET A 118 7.90 -12.40 3.28
C MET A 118 7.99 -11.31 2.22
N LEU A 119 8.21 -11.73 0.96
CA LEU A 119 7.97 -10.86 -0.21
C LEU A 119 6.52 -11.09 -0.66
N CYS A 120 5.77 -10.02 -0.86
CA CYS A 120 4.32 -10.09 -1.08
C CYS A 120 3.92 -10.02 -2.56
N SER A 121 2.87 -10.75 -2.91
CA SER A 121 2.10 -10.68 -4.16
C SER A 121 0.99 -9.62 -4.09
N GLU A 122 0.41 -9.27 -5.23
CA GLU A 122 -0.73 -8.34 -5.28
C GLU A 122 -1.95 -8.87 -4.50
N ARG A 123 -2.21 -10.17 -4.58
CA ARG A 123 -3.26 -10.83 -3.80
C ARG A 123 -3.02 -10.72 -2.30
N GLU A 124 -1.78 -10.93 -1.84
CA GLU A 124 -1.44 -10.78 -0.42
C GLU A 124 -1.58 -9.33 0.03
N MET A 125 -1.30 -8.38 -0.85
CA MET A 125 -1.51 -6.95 -0.60
C MET A 125 -2.96 -6.50 -0.77
N GLY A 126 -3.88 -7.39 -1.17
CA GLY A 126 -5.30 -7.06 -1.37
C GLY A 126 -5.57 -6.13 -2.56
N LEU A 127 -4.66 -6.08 -3.53
CA LEU A 127 -4.74 -5.17 -4.69
C LEU A 127 -5.42 -5.80 -5.90
N SER A 128 -5.24 -7.10 -6.11
CA SER A 128 -5.84 -7.86 -7.21
C SER A 128 -5.93 -9.35 -6.85
N ASP A 129 -6.52 -10.17 -7.73
CA ASP A 129 -6.52 -11.63 -7.58
C ASP A 129 -5.23 -12.30 -8.10
N GLU A 130 -4.25 -11.51 -8.57
CA GLU A 130 -3.00 -12.00 -9.14
C GLU A 130 -2.10 -12.65 -8.08
N HIS A 131 -1.65 -13.87 -8.36
CA HIS A 131 -0.91 -14.72 -7.43
C HIS A 131 0.17 -15.58 -8.09
N ASP A 132 0.50 -15.33 -9.36
CA ASP A 132 1.56 -16.04 -10.09
C ASP A 132 2.98 -15.62 -9.63
N GLY A 133 3.11 -14.50 -8.92
CA GLY A 133 4.38 -14.00 -8.43
C GLY A 133 4.27 -12.90 -7.37
N ILE A 134 5.44 -12.47 -6.87
CA ILE A 134 5.55 -11.32 -5.96
C ILE A 134 5.57 -10.01 -6.74
N ILE A 135 5.17 -8.91 -6.08
CA ILE A 135 5.18 -7.56 -6.65
C ILE A 135 6.62 -7.18 -6.97
N GLU A 136 6.85 -6.77 -8.22
CA GLU A 136 8.11 -6.21 -8.67
C GLU A 136 7.99 -4.70 -8.74
N LEU A 137 8.85 -4.00 -7.99
CA LEU A 137 8.85 -2.55 -7.90
C LEU A 137 9.90 -1.94 -8.83
N PRO A 138 9.72 -0.66 -9.22
CA PRO A 138 10.71 0.08 -10.02
C PRO A 138 12.12 0.05 -9.40
N GLU A 139 13.15 0.05 -10.25
CA GLU A 139 14.56 0.01 -9.82
C GLU A 139 14.98 1.24 -9.01
N ASP A 140 14.29 2.37 -9.13
CA ASP A 140 14.54 3.60 -8.39
C ASP A 140 13.80 3.67 -7.05
N ALA A 141 12.91 2.72 -6.74
CA ALA A 141 12.20 2.66 -5.47
C ALA A 141 13.17 2.57 -4.28
N PRO A 142 13.20 3.53 -3.35
CA PRO A 142 14.17 3.52 -2.26
C PRO A 142 13.92 2.34 -1.30
N VAL A 143 14.96 1.60 -0.92
CA VAL A 143 14.83 0.50 0.05
C VAL A 143 14.35 1.07 1.39
N GLY A 144 13.35 0.43 1.98
CA GLY A 144 12.70 0.88 3.22
C GLY A 144 11.62 1.95 3.02
N ALA A 145 11.38 2.44 1.80
CA ALA A 145 10.28 3.36 1.55
C ALA A 145 8.91 2.67 1.77
N SER A 146 7.89 3.47 2.10
CA SER A 146 6.51 2.99 2.24
C SER A 146 6.01 2.41 0.91
N PHE A 147 5.50 1.18 0.95
CA PHE A 147 4.85 0.61 -0.24
C PHE A 147 3.62 1.40 -0.64
N ALA A 148 2.82 1.87 0.31
CA ALA A 148 1.61 2.64 0.04
C ALA A 148 1.93 3.90 -0.78
N ALA A 149 3.00 4.62 -0.45
CA ALA A 149 3.44 5.79 -1.20
C ALA A 149 3.90 5.44 -2.62
N ILE A 150 4.67 4.36 -2.79
CA ILE A 150 5.13 3.92 -4.12
C ILE A 150 3.95 3.47 -5.00
N ALA A 151 2.94 2.87 -4.40
CA ALA A 151 1.74 2.40 -5.10
C ALA A 151 0.67 3.49 -5.29
N GLY A 152 0.87 4.71 -4.76
CA GLY A 152 -0.14 5.78 -4.78
C GLY A 152 -1.40 5.46 -3.96
N LEU A 153 -1.25 4.67 -2.91
CA LEU A 153 -2.31 4.25 -1.98
C LEU A 153 -2.35 5.09 -0.70
N ASP A 154 -1.51 6.12 -0.62
CA ASP A 154 -1.44 7.10 0.48
C ASP A 154 -2.31 8.34 0.25
N ASP A 155 -3.09 8.36 -0.83
CA ASP A 155 -4.06 9.42 -1.08
C ASP A 155 -5.41 9.12 -0.41
N PRO A 156 -5.81 9.88 0.62
CA PRO A 156 -7.03 9.60 1.38
C PRO A 156 -8.28 9.79 0.51
N VAL A 157 -9.24 8.88 0.68
CA VAL A 157 -10.54 8.94 0.00
C VAL A 157 -11.55 9.60 0.92
N VAL A 158 -12.12 10.71 0.47
CA VAL A 158 -13.20 11.41 1.17
C VAL A 158 -14.54 11.00 0.55
N ASP A 159 -15.51 10.61 1.39
CA ASP A 159 -16.88 10.33 0.97
C ASP A 159 -17.85 11.35 1.56
N VAL A 160 -18.62 11.99 0.69
CA VAL A 160 -19.64 12.98 1.06
C VAL A 160 -21.05 12.56 0.63
N ALA A 161 -22.01 12.72 1.52
CA ALA A 161 -23.43 12.55 1.22
C ALA A 161 -23.91 13.75 0.37
N ILE A 162 -24.32 13.49 -0.86
CA ILE A 162 -24.85 14.52 -1.75
C ILE A 162 -26.37 14.58 -1.62
N THR A 163 -26.90 15.71 -1.16
CA THR A 163 -28.34 15.91 -1.09
C THR A 163 -28.95 16.06 -2.49
N PRO A 164 -30.23 15.67 -2.72
CA PRO A 164 -30.84 15.67 -4.06
C PRO A 164 -30.85 17.02 -4.78
N ASN A 165 -30.76 18.13 -4.03
CA ASN A 165 -30.72 19.50 -4.57
C ASN A 165 -29.31 19.98 -4.93
N ARG A 166 -28.27 19.14 -4.80
CA ARG A 166 -26.86 19.46 -5.00
C ARG A 166 -26.21 18.60 -6.08
N GLN A 167 -26.88 18.43 -7.23
CA GLN A 167 -26.35 17.59 -8.31
C GLN A 167 -25.04 18.12 -8.88
N ASP A 168 -24.78 19.43 -8.73
CA ASP A 168 -23.53 20.08 -9.06
C ASP A 168 -22.32 19.45 -8.32
N CYS A 169 -22.52 18.91 -7.13
CA CYS A 169 -21.49 18.27 -6.29
C CYS A 169 -21.36 16.76 -6.52
N THR A 170 -21.97 16.21 -7.57
CA THR A 170 -21.75 14.80 -7.99
C THR A 170 -20.43 14.60 -8.75
N GLY A 171 -19.64 15.66 -8.94
CA GLY A 171 -18.28 15.59 -9.48
C GLY A 171 -17.33 16.48 -8.67
N VAL A 172 -16.05 16.15 -8.70
CA VAL A 172 -15.00 16.83 -7.91
C VAL A 172 -14.94 18.33 -8.19
N HIS A 173 -15.19 18.76 -9.44
CA HIS A 173 -15.19 20.18 -9.80
C HIS A 173 -16.28 20.96 -9.05
N GLY A 174 -17.45 20.36 -8.81
CA GLY A 174 -18.51 21.03 -8.05
C GLY A 174 -18.10 21.27 -6.61
N ILE A 175 -17.54 20.23 -6.00
CA ILE A 175 -17.02 20.26 -4.63
C ILE A 175 -15.89 21.31 -4.52
N ALA A 176 -14.94 21.32 -5.45
CA ALA A 176 -13.85 22.30 -5.50
C ALA A 176 -14.36 23.74 -5.61
N ARG A 177 -15.36 23.98 -6.47
CA ARG A 177 -15.96 25.32 -6.63
C ARG A 177 -16.54 25.84 -5.33
N ASP A 178 -17.24 24.98 -4.60
CA ASP A 178 -17.90 25.34 -3.36
C ASP A 178 -16.92 25.55 -2.20
N LEU A 179 -15.83 24.77 -2.16
CA LEU A 179 -14.73 24.99 -1.21
C LEU A 179 -13.94 26.29 -1.48
N ALA A 180 -13.94 26.77 -2.74
CA ALA A 180 -13.25 27.99 -3.12
C ALA A 180 -14.05 29.29 -2.86
N ALA A 181 -15.36 29.18 -2.57
CA ALA A 181 -16.29 30.30 -2.43
C ALA A 181 -16.27 30.93 -1.04
#